data_AF-A0A5C9CRD2-F1
#
_entry.id   AF-A0A5C9CRD2-F1
#
_cell.length_a   1.000
_cell.length_b   1.000
_cell.length_c   1.000
_cell.angle_alpha   90.00
_cell.angle_beta   90.00
_cell.angle_gamma   90.00
#
_symmetry.space_group_name_H-M   'P 1'
#
loop_
_entity.id
_entity.type
_entity.pdbx_description
1 polymer ?
#
loop_
_entity_poly.entity_id
_entity_poly.type
_entity_poly.pdbx_seq_one_letter_code
_entity_poly.pdbx_strand_id
1 'polypeptide(L)'
;RVLSISKNAAAADPNATRDGVALRLVLEPMYRGVFDGIDISVPMGLGWAPHGSRPMAMSPNAWIPEGGGDVSVGLNASYRDAWRFSLAYTHYFGGAKSFNDMTNNNAYSWGQTLKDRDFISASVRYSF
;
A
#
# COMPACT_ATOMS: atom_id res chain seq x y z
N ARG A 1 -18.20 2.91 4.94
CA ARG A 1 -19.25 1.94 5.35
C ARG A 1 -20.54 2.27 4.61
N VAL A 2 -21.19 1.30 3.98
CA VAL A 2 -22.53 1.48 3.38
C VAL A 2 -23.59 1.01 4.38
N LEU A 3 -24.58 1.84 4.67
CA LEU A 3 -25.62 1.55 5.67
C LEU A 3 -26.86 0.90 5.06
N SER A 4 -27.27 1.33 3.87
CA SER A 4 -28.35 0.71 3.09
C SER A 4 -28.23 1.07 1.61
N ILE A 5 -28.75 0.21 0.73
CA ILE A 5 -28.89 0.49 -0.71
C ILE A 5 -30.37 0.71 -0.99
N SER A 6 -30.73 1.91 -1.45
CA SER A 6 -32.12 2.28 -1.71
C SER A 6 -32.56 2.04 -3.16
N LYS A 7 -31.63 1.97 -4.12
CA LYS A 7 -31.89 1.77 -5.55
C LYS A 7 -30.80 0.92 -6.20
N ASN A 8 -31.16 0.11 -7.20
CA ASN A 8 -30.24 -0.67 -8.04
C ASN A 8 -29.27 -1.58 -7.27
N ALA A 9 -29.78 -2.38 -6.33
CA ALA A 9 -28.96 -3.32 -5.56
C ALA A 9 -28.19 -4.34 -6.42
N ALA A 10 -28.69 -4.66 -7.62
CA ALA A 10 -28.02 -5.54 -8.58
C ALA A 10 -26.72 -4.93 -9.17
N ALA A 11 -26.50 -3.62 -9.05
CA ALA A 11 -25.26 -2.97 -9.49
C ALA A 11 -24.17 -2.98 -8.40
N ALA A 12 -24.48 -3.41 -7.18
CA ALA A 12 -23.48 -3.62 -6.15
C ALA A 12 -22.62 -4.82 -6.51
N ASP A 13 -21.32 -4.69 -6.30
CA ASP A 13 -20.39 -5.78 -6.55
C ASP A 13 -20.71 -6.97 -5.64
N PRO A 14 -21.04 -8.16 -6.19
CA PRO A 14 -21.43 -9.34 -5.39
C PRO A 14 -20.30 -9.82 -4.46
N ASN A 15 -19.07 -9.46 -4.80
CA ASN A 15 -17.88 -9.83 -4.08
C ASN A 15 -17.55 -8.86 -2.94
N ALA A 16 -18.16 -7.68 -2.89
CA ALA A 16 -17.82 -6.65 -1.93
C ALA A 16 -18.44 -6.94 -0.53
N THR A 17 -17.74 -6.53 0.52
CA THR A 17 -18.15 -6.73 1.91
C THR A 17 -18.62 -5.42 2.53
N ARG A 18 -19.63 -5.53 3.41
CA ARG A 18 -20.19 -4.38 4.11
C ARG A 18 -19.21 -3.78 5.12
N ASP A 19 -18.49 -4.65 5.81
CA ASP A 19 -17.58 -4.34 6.91
C ASP A 19 -16.18 -4.82 6.53
N GLY A 20 -15.15 -4.08 6.96
CA GLY A 20 -13.76 -4.32 6.63
C GLY A 20 -12.82 -3.59 7.55
N VAL A 21 -11.65 -4.17 7.76
CA VAL A 21 -10.57 -3.53 8.52
C VAL A 21 -9.33 -3.44 7.65
N ALA A 22 -8.62 -2.32 7.77
CA ALA A 22 -7.33 -2.12 7.16
C ALA A 22 -6.45 -1.36 8.15
N LEU A 23 -5.19 -1.76 8.22
CA LEU A 23 -4.17 -1.15 9.08
C LEU A 23 -3.05 -0.62 8.19
N ARG A 24 -2.56 0.58 8.51
CA ARG A 24 -1.31 1.10 7.96
C ARG A 24 -0.40 1.55 9.10
N LEU A 25 0.77 0.95 9.15
CA LEU A 25 1.82 1.29 10.10
C LEU A 25 2.98 1.92 9.34
N VAL A 26 3.55 2.98 9.90
CA VAL A 26 4.75 3.64 9.39
C VAL A 26 5.66 3.90 10.58
N LEU A 27 6.89 3.41 10.49
CA LEU A 27 7.93 3.61 11.49
C LEU A 27 9.17 4.14 10.78
N GLU A 28 9.70 5.26 11.25
CA GLU A 28 10.93 5.83 10.70
C GLU A 28 11.89 6.18 11.83
N PRO A 29 12.79 5.24 12.21
CA PRO A 29 13.87 5.52 13.13
C PRO A 29 14.86 6.49 12.48
N MET A 30 15.26 7.51 13.23
CA MET A 30 16.23 8.53 12.79
C MET A 30 17.49 8.47 13.65
N TYR A 31 18.64 8.37 13.00
CA TYR A 31 19.96 8.38 13.61
C TYR A 31 20.68 9.65 13.17
N ARG A 32 20.97 10.54 14.13
CA ARG A 32 21.62 11.82 13.87
C ARG A 32 23.11 11.78 14.18
N GLY A 33 23.91 12.46 13.38
CA GLY A 33 25.35 12.56 13.57
C GLY A 33 26.05 11.20 13.51
N VAL A 34 25.61 10.31 12.62
CA VAL A 34 26.26 9.00 12.41
C VAL A 34 27.71 9.21 11.94
N PHE A 35 27.90 10.22 11.09
CA PHE A 35 29.18 10.80 10.73
C PHE A 35 29.08 12.33 10.77
N ASP A 36 30.21 13.03 10.63
CA ASP A 36 30.22 14.49 10.57
C ASP A 36 29.31 15.02 9.46
N GLY A 37 28.20 15.64 9.87
CA GLY A 37 27.18 16.18 8.98
C GLY A 37 26.31 15.13 8.27
N ILE A 38 26.32 13.85 8.66
CA ILE A 38 25.45 12.81 8.08
C ILE A 38 24.40 12.33 9.07
N ASP A 39 23.12 12.43 8.66
CA ASP A 39 22.00 11.80 9.34
C ASP A 39 21.42 10.69 8.47
N ILE A 40 20.96 9.61 9.11
CA ILE A 40 20.38 8.44 8.43
C ILE A 40 18.99 8.16 9.02
N SER A 41 18.00 7.85 8.18
CA SER A 41 16.72 7.31 8.64
C SER A 41 16.33 6.04 7.88
N VAL A 42 15.55 5.17 8.53
CA VAL A 42 15.14 3.88 7.97
C VAL A 42 13.61 3.80 7.92
N PRO A 43 12.96 4.38 6.90
CA PRO A 43 11.51 4.30 6.78
C PRO A 43 11.06 2.86 6.54
N MET A 44 10.13 2.39 7.35
CA MET A 44 9.46 1.10 7.22
C MET A 44 7.94 1.32 7.19
N GLY A 45 7.28 0.76 6.19
CA GLY A 45 5.83 0.81 6.03
C GLY A 45 5.23 -0.59 5.97
N LEU A 46 4.07 -0.77 6.58
CA LEU A 46 3.26 -1.98 6.46
C LEU A 46 1.79 -1.58 6.29
N GLY A 47 1.23 -1.89 5.13
CA GLY A 47 -0.20 -1.92 4.88
C GLY A 47 -0.72 -3.35 4.95
N TRP A 48 -1.78 -3.60 5.70
CA TRP A 48 -2.40 -4.93 5.75
C TRP A 48 -3.91 -4.87 5.99
N ALA A 49 -4.61 -5.76 5.31
CA ALA A 49 -6.07 -5.88 5.30
C ALA A 49 -6.47 -7.34 5.61
N PRO A 50 -6.59 -7.75 6.89
CA PRO A 50 -6.81 -9.15 7.25
C PRO A 50 -8.17 -9.70 6.81
N HIS A 51 -9.24 -8.91 6.92
CA HIS A 51 -10.60 -9.41 6.68
C HIS A 51 -11.56 -8.31 6.22
N GLY A 52 -12.38 -8.64 5.21
CA GLY A 52 -13.49 -7.81 4.76
C GLY A 52 -13.07 -6.51 4.07
N SER A 53 -11.83 -6.40 3.61
CA SER A 53 -11.29 -5.18 3.01
C SER A 53 -11.75 -5.00 1.55
N ARG A 54 -13.05 -5.17 1.32
CA ARG A 54 -13.72 -5.07 0.02
C ARG A 54 -14.82 -4.00 0.05
N PRO A 55 -14.50 -2.74 0.39
CA PRO A 55 -15.51 -1.72 0.62
C PRO A 55 -16.35 -1.44 -0.63
N MET A 56 -17.68 -1.61 -0.54
CA MET A 56 -18.62 -1.33 -1.64
C MET A 56 -18.58 0.11 -2.20
N ALA A 57 -17.92 1.03 -1.51
CA ALA A 57 -17.83 2.44 -1.88
C ALA A 57 -16.53 2.80 -2.63
N MET A 58 -15.62 1.85 -2.84
CA MET A 58 -14.31 2.10 -3.47
C MET A 58 -13.98 1.02 -4.49
N SER A 59 -13.02 1.31 -5.36
CA SER A 59 -12.49 0.31 -6.30
C SER A 59 -11.34 -0.49 -5.67
N PRO A 60 -11.07 -1.72 -6.15
CA PRO A 60 -9.98 -2.54 -5.64
C PRO A 60 -8.59 -1.88 -5.72
N ASN A 61 -8.38 -0.95 -6.65
CA ASN A 61 -7.09 -0.27 -6.82
C ASN A 61 -6.90 0.90 -5.84
N ALA A 62 -7.98 1.38 -5.22
CA ALA A 62 -7.94 2.49 -4.27
C ALA A 62 -7.91 2.01 -2.80
N TRP A 63 -7.85 0.70 -2.58
CA TRP A 63 -7.89 0.08 -1.26
C TRP A 63 -6.85 -1.04 -1.13
N ILE A 64 -6.54 -1.43 0.11
CA ILE A 64 -5.61 -2.53 0.38
C ILE A 64 -6.33 -3.85 0.03
N PRO A 65 -5.70 -4.78 -0.72
CA PRO A 65 -6.34 -6.02 -1.14
C PRO A 65 -6.69 -6.93 0.04
N GLU A 66 -7.71 -7.77 -0.15
CA GLU A 66 -8.17 -8.70 0.87
C GLU A 66 -7.09 -9.74 1.21
N GLY A 67 -6.78 -9.87 2.49
CA GLY A 67 -5.75 -10.78 3.00
C GLY A 67 -4.34 -10.41 2.57
N GLY A 68 -4.14 -9.20 2.03
CA GLY A 68 -2.87 -8.76 1.46
C GLY A 68 -2.52 -7.32 1.85
N GLY A 69 -1.51 -6.80 1.18
CA GLY A 69 -1.07 -5.43 1.33
C GLY A 69 0.33 -5.20 0.79
N ASP A 70 0.98 -4.18 1.32
CA ASP A 70 2.29 -3.70 0.92
C ASP A 70 3.21 -3.59 2.12
N VAL A 71 4.45 -4.04 1.96
CA VAL A 71 5.53 -3.76 2.89
C VAL A 71 6.58 -2.93 2.17
N SER A 72 7.05 -1.87 2.81
CA SER A 72 8.14 -1.06 2.29
C SER A 72 9.23 -0.88 3.34
N VAL A 73 10.47 -0.90 2.88
CA VAL A 73 11.63 -0.59 3.70
C VAL A 73 12.56 0.29 2.89
N GLY A 74 13.12 1.32 3.51
CA GLY A 74 14.03 2.22 2.85
C GLY A 74 15.14 2.72 3.76
N LEU A 75 16.04 3.45 3.15
CA LEU A 75 17.18 4.10 3.75
C LEU A 75 17.24 5.52 3.18
N ASN A 76 17.14 6.51 4.06
CA ASN A 76 17.40 7.89 3.73
C ASN A 76 18.72 8.32 4.36
N ALA A 77 19.48 9.14 3.66
CA ALA A 77 20.66 9.80 4.20
C ALA A 77 20.64 11.27 3.82
N SER A 78 21.01 12.15 4.75
CA SER A 78 21.27 13.55 4.47
C SER A 78 22.74 13.86 4.74
N TYR A 79 23.35 14.71 3.91
CA TYR A 79 24.68 15.27 4.15
C TYR A 79 24.61 16.79 4.18
N ARG A 80 24.89 17.35 5.36
CA ARG A 80 24.88 18.79 5.69
C ARG A 80 23.59 19.51 5.25
N ASP A 81 22.47 18.78 5.23
CA ASP A 81 21.16 19.19 4.69
C ASP A 81 21.13 19.64 3.22
N ALA A 82 22.27 19.80 2.56
CA ALA A 82 22.37 20.15 1.15
C ALA A 82 22.11 18.96 0.24
N TRP A 83 22.57 17.77 0.62
CA TRP A 83 22.37 16.53 -0.14
C TRP A 83 21.41 15.60 0.59
N ARG A 84 20.45 15.03 -0.13
CA ARG A 84 19.54 14.00 0.39
C ARG A 84 19.49 12.83 -0.57
N PHE A 85 19.67 11.64 -0.03
CA PHE A 85 19.60 10.36 -0.73
C PHE A 85 18.44 9.57 -0.16
N SER A 86 17.69 8.89 -1.01
CA SER A 86 16.72 7.89 -0.58
C SER A 86 16.83 6.64 -1.44
N LEU A 87 16.68 5.49 -0.79
CA LEU A 87 16.53 4.19 -1.41
C LEU A 87 15.36 3.49 -0.72
N ALA A 88 14.40 2.97 -1.46
CA ALA A 88 13.30 2.22 -0.89
C ALA A 88 12.98 0.99 -1.73
N TYR A 89 12.63 -0.10 -1.08
CA TYR A 89 12.10 -1.32 -1.68
C TYR A 89 10.67 -1.50 -1.22
N THR A 90 9.77 -1.81 -2.15
CA THR A 90 8.37 -2.11 -1.87
C THR A 90 8.03 -3.49 -2.39
N HIS A 91 7.44 -4.32 -1.52
CA HIS A 91 6.98 -5.67 -1.83
C HIS A 91 5.47 -5.79 -1.61
N TYR A 92 4.76 -6.38 -2.57
CA TYR A 92 3.33 -6.58 -2.52
C TYR A 92 2.98 -8.03 -2.21
N PHE A 93 2.30 -8.26 -1.09
CA PHE A 93 1.91 -9.60 -0.64
C PHE A 93 0.39 -9.79 -0.63
N GLY A 94 -0.04 -11.06 -0.61
CA GLY A 94 -1.45 -11.46 -0.64
C GLY A 94 -1.77 -12.50 -1.73
N GLY A 95 -3.05 -12.85 -1.84
CA GLY A 95 -3.55 -13.72 -2.91
C GLY A 95 -3.50 -13.01 -4.25
N ALA A 96 -2.68 -13.53 -5.19
CA ALA A 96 -2.57 -12.96 -6.53
C ALA A 96 -3.88 -13.17 -7.29
N LYS A 97 -4.50 -12.10 -7.76
CA LYS A 97 -5.68 -12.16 -8.61
C LYS A 97 -5.63 -11.05 -9.66
N SER A 98 -6.25 -11.29 -10.81
CA SER A 98 -6.55 -10.25 -11.79
C SER A 98 -7.50 -9.20 -11.21
N PHE A 99 -7.57 -8.00 -11.78
CA PHE A 99 -8.48 -6.94 -11.29
C PHE A 99 -9.94 -7.40 -11.23
N ASN A 100 -10.40 -8.11 -12.27
CA ASN A 100 -11.73 -8.69 -12.32
C ASN A 100 -11.67 -10.22 -12.29
N ASP A 101 -12.70 -10.81 -11.70
CA ASP A 101 -12.98 -12.24 -11.75
C ASP A 101 -13.94 -12.53 -12.92
N MET A 102 -13.40 -13.14 -13.98
CA MET A 102 -14.17 -13.49 -15.17
C MET A 102 -15.22 -14.58 -14.93
N THR A 103 -15.08 -15.36 -13.86
CA THR A 103 -16.02 -16.44 -13.55
C THR A 103 -17.27 -15.95 -12.81
N ASN A 104 -17.22 -14.73 -12.25
CA ASN A 104 -18.30 -14.17 -11.44
C ASN A 104 -18.84 -12.86 -12.04
N ASN A 105 -19.38 -12.93 -13.27
CA ASN A 105 -19.97 -11.78 -13.98
C ASN A 105 -19.04 -10.55 -14.08
N ASN A 106 -17.73 -10.77 -14.23
CA ASN A 106 -16.71 -9.71 -14.28
C ASN A 106 -16.67 -8.83 -13.02
N ALA A 107 -17.10 -9.37 -11.88
CA ALA A 107 -17.02 -8.73 -10.56
C ALA A 107 -15.57 -8.47 -10.16
N TYR A 108 -15.34 -7.58 -9.20
CA TYR A 108 -13.99 -7.33 -8.72
C TYR A 108 -13.46 -8.53 -7.93
N SER A 109 -12.20 -8.89 -8.15
CA SER A 109 -11.60 -10.04 -7.47
C SER A 109 -11.13 -9.71 -6.05
N TRP A 110 -10.88 -8.42 -5.78
CA TRP A 110 -10.31 -7.84 -4.55
C TRP A 110 -8.98 -8.44 -4.07
N GLY A 111 -8.33 -9.24 -4.91
CA GLY A 111 -7.00 -9.78 -4.62
C GLY A 111 -5.88 -8.79 -4.95
N GLN A 112 -4.64 -9.18 -4.61
CA GLN A 112 -3.45 -8.39 -4.88
C GLN A 112 -3.11 -8.44 -6.36
N THR A 113 -3.32 -7.34 -7.07
CA THR A 113 -3.03 -7.19 -8.51
C THR A 113 -1.59 -6.78 -8.80
N LEU A 114 -0.85 -6.32 -7.77
CA LEU A 114 0.52 -5.82 -7.88
C LEU A 114 1.56 -6.83 -7.37
N LYS A 115 1.16 -8.09 -7.13
CA LYS A 115 2.02 -9.10 -6.49
C LYS A 115 3.34 -9.35 -7.23
N ASP A 116 3.33 -9.16 -8.54
CA ASP A 116 4.48 -9.33 -9.44
C ASP A 116 5.25 -8.01 -9.68
N ARG A 117 4.86 -6.91 -9.04
CA ARG A 117 5.35 -5.55 -9.31
C ARG A 117 6.17 -4.98 -8.17
N ASP A 118 6.93 -5.81 -7.50
CA ASP A 118 7.91 -5.35 -6.52
C ASP A 118 8.93 -4.43 -7.21
N PHE A 119 9.30 -3.33 -6.53
CA PHE A 119 10.20 -2.36 -7.13
C PHE A 119 11.15 -1.74 -6.10
N ILE A 120 12.28 -1.27 -6.60
CA ILE A 120 13.24 -0.44 -5.88
C ILE A 120 13.15 0.97 -6.45
N SER A 121 13.07 1.97 -5.58
CA SER A 121 13.17 3.38 -5.94
C SER A 121 14.41 3.99 -5.31
N ALA A 122 15.11 4.82 -6.08
CA ALA A 122 16.27 5.55 -5.61
C ALA A 122 16.14 7.02 -6.03
N SER A 123 16.52 7.95 -5.16
CA SER A 123 16.53 9.37 -5.47
C SER A 123 17.71 10.09 -4.84
N VAL A 124 18.18 11.13 -5.53
CA VAL A 124 19.18 12.07 -5.04
C VAL A 124 18.64 13.47 -5.23
N ARG A 125 18.73 14.29 -4.19
CA ARG A 125 18.33 15.69 -4.20
C ARG A 125 19.46 16.55 -3.68
N TYR A 126 19.69 17.66 -4.36
CA TYR A 126 20.60 18.72 -3.92
C TYR A 126 19.81 20.04 -3.78
N SER A 127 20.09 20.81 -2.73
CA SER A 127 19.53 22.15 -2.49
C SER A 127 20.67 23.16 -2.33
N PHE A 128 20.53 24.33 -2.96
CA PHE A 128 21.48 25.45 -2.90
C PHE A 128 20.94 26.61 -2.09
#